data_AF-A0A0G1HZM7-F1
#
_entry.id   AF-A0A0G1HZM7-F1
#
_cell.length_a   1.000
_cell.length_b   1.000
_cell.length_c   1.000
_cell.angle_alpha   90.00
_cell.angle_beta   90.00
_cell.angle_gamma   90.00
#
_symmetry.space_group_name_H-M   'P 1'
#
loop_
_entity.id
_entity.type
_entity.pdbx_description
1 polymer ?
#
loop_
_entity_poly.entity_id
_entity_poly.type
_entity_poly.pdbx_seq_one_letter_code
_entity_poly.pdbx_strand_id
1 'polypeptide(L)'
;MKIKNVKTAIKVGDFVLKQNHRNHIDIKYLPTLNNKVLTDNSARVYLIIQDGVIKKIGGSASKGGIKATMIFYVSAMTGSPGVPRFVAHLLIEKALRSKSKVELYMITSPKTLAKVSGLFGHKKVEIASFKEMEDLCKSDYFSKEGKYPDWNFQENHEPYPPELARKHNLYHQRRLKGR
;
A
#
# COMPACT_ATOMS: atom_id res chain seq x y z
N MET A 1 -9.37 7.81 11.53
CA MET A 1 -9.18 6.69 12.50
C MET A 1 -7.72 6.57 12.93
N LYS A 2 -7.46 6.38 14.24
CA LYS A 2 -6.09 6.21 14.79
C LYS A 2 -5.64 4.73 14.78
N ILE A 3 -4.38 4.49 14.44
CA ILE A 3 -3.80 3.13 14.39
C ILE A 3 -3.85 2.40 15.74
N LYS A 4 -3.78 3.12 16.86
CA LYS A 4 -3.88 2.55 18.21
C LYS A 4 -5.20 1.82 18.50
N ASN A 5 -6.24 2.11 17.70
CA ASN A 5 -7.55 1.47 17.84
C ASN A 5 -7.63 0.16 17.02
N VAL A 6 -6.67 -0.11 16.13
CA VAL A 6 -6.63 -1.31 15.29
C VAL A 6 -5.92 -2.42 16.07
N LYS A 7 -6.59 -3.56 16.24
CA LYS A 7 -6.10 -4.68 17.06
C LYS A 7 -5.40 -5.78 16.24
N THR A 8 -5.62 -5.81 14.93
CA THR A 8 -5.23 -6.91 14.04
C THR A 8 -3.98 -6.60 13.20
N ALA A 9 -3.50 -5.35 13.22
CA ALA A 9 -2.39 -4.92 12.40
C ALA A 9 -1.08 -4.96 13.17
N ILE A 10 -0.02 -5.45 12.53
CA ILE A 10 1.34 -5.38 13.05
C ILE A 10 2.12 -4.29 12.31
N LYS A 11 3.00 -3.58 13.03
CA LYS A 11 3.91 -2.61 12.42
C LYS A 11 4.97 -3.38 11.62
N VAL A 12 5.25 -2.92 10.40
CA VAL A 12 6.21 -3.53 9.47
C VAL A 12 7.48 -2.70 9.33
N GLY A 13 7.36 -1.38 9.36
CA GLY A 13 8.48 -0.47 9.20
C GLY A 13 8.06 0.99 9.17
N ASP A 14 9.03 1.84 8.89
CA ASP A 14 8.86 3.28 8.76
C ASP A 14 9.29 3.71 7.36
N PHE A 15 8.50 4.57 6.70
CA PHE A 15 8.95 5.21 5.47
C PHE A 15 10.02 6.24 5.80
N VAL A 16 11.02 6.35 4.93
CA VAL A 16 12.16 7.27 5.10
C VAL A 16 12.44 8.00 3.80
N LEU A 17 13.02 9.21 3.88
CA LEU A 17 13.49 9.93 2.69
C LEU A 17 14.81 9.33 2.21
N LYS A 18 14.95 9.23 0.88
CA LYS A 18 16.22 8.96 0.21
C LYS A 18 16.84 10.27 -0.24
N GLN A 19 18.10 10.48 0.13
CA GLN A 19 18.87 11.61 -0.39
C GLN A 19 19.39 11.29 -1.79
N ASN A 20 19.36 12.28 -2.68
CA ASN A 20 19.98 12.22 -4.01
C ASN A 20 19.58 11.01 -4.87
N HIS A 21 18.32 10.58 -4.78
CA HIS A 21 17.82 9.43 -5.52
C HIS A 21 16.49 9.77 -6.21
N ARG A 22 16.29 9.32 -7.46
CA ARG A 22 15.06 9.64 -8.23
C ARG A 22 13.78 9.20 -7.54
N ASN A 23 13.82 8.04 -6.90
CA ASN A 23 12.79 7.61 -5.97
C ASN A 23 13.10 8.23 -4.60
N HIS A 24 12.25 9.14 -4.12
CA HIS A 24 12.55 9.99 -2.96
C HIS A 24 12.27 9.32 -1.61
N ILE A 25 11.61 8.16 -1.62
CA ILE A 25 11.23 7.43 -0.40
C ILE A 25 11.75 5.99 -0.43
N ASP A 26 11.99 5.44 0.75
CA ASP A 26 12.26 4.03 1.00
C ASP A 26 11.52 3.56 2.26
N ILE A 27 11.68 2.31 2.64
CA ILE A 27 11.18 1.77 3.90
C ILE A 27 12.33 1.20 4.72
N LYS A 28 12.45 1.70 5.95
CA LYS A 28 13.23 1.06 7.00
C LYS A 28 12.35 0.02 7.69
N TYR A 29 12.48 -1.24 7.29
CA TYR A 29 11.78 -2.36 7.91
C TYR A 29 12.24 -2.57 9.36
N LEU A 30 11.34 -3.03 10.22
CA LEU A 30 11.68 -3.34 11.61
C LEU A 30 12.70 -4.48 11.65
N PRO A 31 13.83 -4.32 12.35
CA PRO A 31 14.87 -5.35 12.42
C PRO A 31 14.41 -6.61 13.17
N THR A 32 13.38 -6.47 14.02
CA THR A 32 12.77 -7.56 14.77
C THR A 32 11.87 -8.46 13.91
N LEU A 33 11.49 -8.02 12.71
CA LEU A 33 10.69 -8.83 11.81
C LEU A 33 11.59 -9.75 10.97
N ASN A 34 11.35 -11.05 11.08
CA ASN A 34 12.01 -12.04 10.25
C ASN A 34 11.73 -11.78 8.77
N ASN A 35 12.75 -11.90 7.91
CA ASN A 35 12.57 -11.76 6.46
C ASN A 35 11.48 -12.69 5.91
N LYS A 36 11.27 -13.87 6.49
CA LYS A 36 10.16 -14.78 6.15
C LYS A 36 8.80 -14.09 6.23
N VAL A 37 8.57 -13.27 7.26
CA VAL A 37 7.32 -12.49 7.42
C VAL A 37 7.22 -11.41 6.36
N LEU A 38 8.33 -10.74 6.05
CA LEU A 38 8.37 -9.65 5.06
C LEU A 38 8.17 -10.14 3.61
N THR A 39 8.51 -11.40 3.33
CA THR A 39 8.41 -12.02 2.01
C THR A 39 7.30 -13.07 1.90
N ASP A 40 6.50 -13.27 2.95
CA ASP A 40 5.43 -14.27 2.94
C ASP A 40 4.36 -13.93 1.88
N ASN A 41 3.94 -14.94 1.12
CA ASN A 41 3.05 -14.77 -0.02
C ASN A 41 1.56 -14.72 0.35
N SER A 42 1.17 -14.89 1.61
CA SER A 42 -0.22 -14.74 2.06
C SER A 42 -0.80 -13.43 1.59
N ALA A 43 -2.05 -13.44 1.17
CA ALA A 43 -2.77 -12.21 0.91
C ALA A 43 -2.76 -11.32 2.15
N ARG A 44 -2.68 -10.00 1.96
CA ARG A 44 -2.51 -9.04 3.05
C ARG A 44 -3.22 -7.74 2.78
N VAL A 45 -3.63 -7.07 3.84
CA VAL A 45 -3.99 -5.65 3.83
C VAL A 45 -2.81 -4.88 4.39
N TYR A 46 -2.37 -3.82 3.72
CA TYR A 46 -1.40 -2.88 4.23
C TYR A 46 -2.06 -1.56 4.59
N LEU A 47 -1.54 -0.92 5.62
CA LEU A 47 -1.99 0.39 6.09
C LEU A 47 -0.81 1.35 6.03
N ILE A 48 -1.03 2.53 5.47
CA ILE A 48 -0.06 3.64 5.54
C ILE A 48 -0.58 4.66 6.54
N ILE A 49 0.23 4.93 7.56
CA ILE A 49 -0.12 5.73 8.73
C ILE A 49 0.69 7.02 8.69
N GLN A 50 0.05 8.17 8.91
CA GLN A 50 0.74 9.45 9.13
C GLN A 50 0.38 9.96 10.53
N ASP A 51 1.38 10.16 11.39
CA ASP A 51 1.22 10.69 12.75
C ASP A 51 0.12 9.95 13.54
N GLY A 52 0.16 8.62 13.45
CA GLY A 52 -0.79 7.71 14.08
C GLY A 52 -2.19 7.67 13.45
N VAL A 53 -2.45 8.39 12.34
CA VAL A 53 -3.72 8.37 11.59
C VAL A 53 -3.59 7.48 10.35
N ILE A 54 -4.52 6.56 10.15
CA ILE A 54 -4.56 5.75 8.92
C ILE A 54 -4.93 6.65 7.75
N LYS A 55 -4.02 6.75 6.78
CA LYS A 55 -4.18 7.55 5.55
C LYS A 55 -4.49 6.72 4.32
N LYS A 56 -4.04 5.45 4.28
CA LYS A 56 -4.35 4.52 3.20
C LYS A 56 -4.62 3.13 3.73
N ILE A 57 -5.64 2.47 3.17
CA ILE A 57 -5.87 1.03 3.25
C ILE A 57 -5.75 0.47 1.83
N GLY A 58 -5.01 -0.63 1.67
CA GLY A 58 -4.94 -1.33 0.39
C GLY A 58 -4.64 -2.81 0.56
N GLY A 59 -5.10 -3.62 -0.39
CA GLY A 59 -4.86 -5.06 -0.42
C GLY A 59 -3.77 -5.48 -1.41
N SER A 60 -3.15 -6.64 -1.18
CA SER A 60 -2.18 -7.26 -2.10
C SER A 60 -2.03 -8.76 -1.89
N ALA A 61 -1.78 -9.48 -2.98
CA ALA A 61 -1.30 -10.86 -3.01
C ALA A 61 0.02 -11.00 -3.79
N SER A 62 0.83 -9.93 -3.89
CA SER A 62 2.09 -9.98 -4.64
C SER A 62 3.02 -11.07 -4.11
N LYS A 63 3.60 -11.87 -5.03
CA LYS A 63 4.69 -12.80 -4.72
C LYS A 63 5.92 -12.00 -4.26
N GLY A 64 6.52 -12.38 -3.13
CA GLY A 64 7.57 -11.62 -2.43
C GLY A 64 7.05 -10.72 -1.30
N GLY A 65 5.81 -10.96 -0.85
CA GLY A 65 5.27 -10.38 0.39
C GLY A 65 5.09 -8.87 0.39
N ILE A 66 5.09 -8.30 1.60
CA ILE A 66 4.91 -6.87 1.80
C ILE A 66 6.03 -6.07 1.12
N LYS A 67 7.25 -6.61 1.04
CA LYS A 67 8.37 -6.01 0.30
C LYS A 67 8.03 -5.81 -1.18
N ALA A 68 7.57 -6.86 -1.85
CA ALA A 68 7.15 -6.78 -3.24
C ALA A 68 5.93 -5.88 -3.45
N THR A 69 5.05 -5.78 -2.45
CA THR A 69 3.90 -4.86 -2.51
C THR A 69 4.36 -3.41 -2.44
N MET A 70 5.30 -3.11 -1.56
CA MET A 70 5.78 -1.75 -1.33
C MET A 70 6.71 -1.24 -2.43
N ILE A 71 7.33 -2.12 -3.23
CA ILE A 71 8.15 -1.71 -4.38
C ILE A 71 7.37 -0.82 -5.36
N PHE A 72 6.07 -1.05 -5.51
CA PHE A 72 5.20 -0.25 -6.36
C PHE A 72 5.05 1.20 -5.89
N TYR A 73 5.22 1.45 -4.59
CA TYR A 73 5.18 2.77 -4.00
C TYR A 73 6.57 3.38 -3.94
N VAL A 74 7.57 2.68 -3.40
CA VAL A 74 8.93 3.24 -3.26
C VAL A 74 9.59 3.48 -4.62
N SER A 75 9.26 2.70 -5.66
CA SER A 75 9.83 2.87 -7.01
C SER A 75 8.94 3.63 -7.98
N ALA A 76 7.87 4.29 -7.50
CA ALA A 76 6.86 4.93 -8.34
C ALA A 76 7.35 6.15 -9.12
N MET A 77 8.61 6.59 -8.99
CA MET A 77 9.19 7.66 -9.81
C MET A 77 10.02 7.10 -10.98
N THR A 78 9.89 5.80 -11.27
CA THR A 78 10.57 5.09 -12.36
C THR A 78 9.60 4.25 -13.20
N GLY A 79 9.92 4.06 -14.49
CA GLY A 79 9.11 3.25 -15.41
C GLY A 79 7.81 3.93 -15.85
N SER A 80 6.71 3.16 -15.85
CA SER A 80 5.37 3.60 -16.23
C SER A 80 4.38 3.39 -15.07
N PRO A 81 4.56 4.07 -13.93
CA PRO A 81 3.71 3.93 -12.76
C PRO A 81 2.29 4.42 -13.07
N GLY A 82 1.28 3.70 -12.60
CA GLY A 82 -0.08 4.21 -12.59
C GLY A 82 -0.23 5.42 -11.66
N VAL A 83 -1.18 6.31 -11.97
CA VAL A 83 -1.48 7.52 -11.19
C VAL A 83 -1.60 7.24 -9.68
N PRO A 84 -2.32 6.20 -9.20
CA PRO A 84 -2.51 6.00 -7.76
C PRO A 84 -1.19 5.79 -7.01
N ARG A 85 -0.26 5.05 -7.61
CA ARG A 85 1.05 4.71 -7.01
C ARG A 85 1.99 5.92 -7.02
N PHE A 86 2.01 6.65 -8.14
CA PHE A 86 2.79 7.87 -8.28
C PHE A 86 2.34 8.95 -7.29
N VAL A 87 1.03 9.18 -7.19
CA VAL A 87 0.46 10.14 -6.25
C VAL A 87 0.75 9.73 -4.80
N ALA A 88 0.56 8.45 -4.46
CA ALA A 88 0.88 7.95 -3.11
C ALA A 88 2.36 8.15 -2.75
N HIS A 89 3.30 7.91 -3.67
CA HIS A 89 4.72 8.20 -3.44
C HIS A 89 4.95 9.67 -3.08
N LEU A 90 4.37 10.59 -3.85
CA LEU A 90 4.52 12.03 -3.60
C LEU A 90 3.83 12.49 -2.32
N LEU A 91 2.72 11.87 -1.92
CA LEU A 91 2.06 12.16 -0.64
C LEU A 91 2.92 11.72 0.55
N ILE A 92 3.52 10.53 0.47
CA ILE A 92 4.45 10.04 1.49
C ILE A 92 5.68 10.95 1.56
N GLU A 93 6.26 11.28 0.42
CA GLU A 93 7.40 12.21 0.35
C GLU A 93 7.05 13.57 0.99
N LYS A 94 5.91 14.16 0.63
CA LYS A 94 5.45 15.43 1.19
C LYS A 94 5.30 15.35 2.71
N ALA A 95 4.68 14.29 3.22
CA ALA A 95 4.51 14.09 4.65
C ALA A 95 5.87 14.01 5.37
N LEU A 96 6.81 13.22 4.84
CA LEU A 96 8.15 13.08 5.43
C LEU A 96 8.95 14.39 5.39
N ARG A 97 8.85 15.17 4.30
CA ARG A 97 9.49 16.50 4.19
C ARG A 97 8.91 17.50 5.19
N SER A 98 7.62 17.37 5.51
CA SER A 98 6.96 18.13 6.57
C SER A 98 7.26 17.61 7.98
N LYS A 99 8.23 16.69 8.14
CA LYS A 99 8.63 16.06 9.40
C LYS A 99 7.55 15.19 10.07
N SER A 100 6.49 14.81 9.34
CA SER A 100 5.54 13.81 9.82
C SER A 100 6.19 12.43 9.89
N LYS A 101 5.75 11.62 10.85
CA LYS A 101 6.10 10.21 10.91
C LYS A 101 5.17 9.43 9.99
N VAL A 102 5.73 8.67 9.05
CA VAL A 102 4.95 7.80 8.15
C VAL A 102 5.33 6.34 8.37
N GLU A 103 4.36 5.53 8.77
CA GLU A 103 4.57 4.14 9.19
C GLU A 103 3.82 3.16 8.28
N LEU A 104 4.38 1.97 8.13
CA LEU A 104 3.77 0.86 7.40
C LEU A 104 3.31 -0.21 8.39
N TYR A 105 2.03 -0.59 8.28
CA TYR A 105 1.44 -1.70 9.02
C TYR A 105 0.85 -2.72 8.05
N MET A 106 0.66 -3.96 8.51
CA MET A 106 -0.04 -4.98 7.73
C MET A 106 -0.92 -5.88 8.59
N ILE A 107 -1.96 -6.43 7.96
CA ILE A 107 -2.84 -7.49 8.46
C ILE A 107 -2.72 -8.65 7.47
N THR A 108 -2.30 -9.83 7.95
CA THR A 108 -2.13 -11.03 7.11
C THR A 108 -3.39 -11.87 7.09
N SER A 109 -3.75 -12.38 5.91
CA SER A 109 -4.83 -13.34 5.74
C SER A 109 -4.40 -14.73 6.22
N PRO A 110 -5.26 -15.49 6.91
CA PRO A 110 -5.04 -16.92 7.11
C PRO A 110 -5.06 -17.64 5.76
N LYS A 111 -4.17 -18.64 5.58
CA LYS A 111 -4.19 -19.51 4.41
C LYS A 111 -5.28 -20.56 4.64
N THR A 112 -6.30 -20.59 3.78
CA THR A 112 -7.37 -21.59 3.85
C THR A 112 -7.28 -22.58 2.71
N LEU A 113 -7.32 -23.88 3.01
CA LEU A 113 -7.40 -24.92 1.99
C LEU A 113 -8.83 -24.96 1.44
N ALA A 114 -8.99 -24.60 0.17
CA ALA A 114 -10.29 -24.61 -0.50
C ALA A 114 -10.26 -25.51 -1.74
N LYS A 115 -11.42 -26.09 -2.05
CA LYS A 115 -11.61 -26.91 -3.26
C LYS A 115 -11.94 -25.98 -4.43
N VAL A 116 -11.02 -25.84 -5.36
CA VAL A 116 -11.17 -24.99 -6.55
C VAL A 116 -11.51 -25.84 -7.76
N SER A 117 -12.53 -25.42 -8.51
CA SER A 117 -12.91 -26.03 -9.78
C SER A 117 -11.94 -25.63 -10.89
N GLY A 118 -11.48 -26.62 -11.65
CA GLY A 118 -10.86 -26.45 -12.97
C GLY A 118 -11.78 -27.02 -14.05
N LEU A 119 -11.37 -26.90 -15.32
CA LEU A 119 -12.17 -27.35 -16.46
C LEU A 119 -12.55 -28.85 -16.41
N PHE A 120 -11.74 -29.68 -15.75
CA PHE A 120 -11.88 -31.14 -15.74
C PHE A 120 -11.99 -31.76 -14.34
N GLY A 121 -12.24 -30.96 -13.30
CA GLY A 121 -12.33 -31.48 -11.95
C GLY A 121 -12.02 -30.45 -10.88
N HIS A 122 -11.60 -30.91 -9.71
CA HIS A 122 -11.35 -30.04 -8.57
C HIS A 122 -9.99 -30.34 -7.94
N LYS A 123 -9.31 -29.31 -7.43
CA LYS A 123 -8.08 -29.45 -6.63
C LYS A 123 -8.22 -28.69 -5.32
N LYS A 124 -7.66 -29.24 -4.25
CA LYS A 124 -7.47 -28.49 -3.00
C LYS A 124 -6.29 -27.55 -3.19
N VAL A 125 -6.51 -26.26 -3.02
CA VAL A 125 -5.50 -25.21 -3.16
C VAL A 125 -5.59 -24.30 -1.94
N GLU A 126 -4.46 -23.85 -1.43
CA GLU A 126 -4.46 -22.77 -0.44
C GLU A 126 -4.89 -21.46 -1.12
N ILE A 127 -6.06 -20.96 -0.73
CA ILE A 127 -6.54 -19.65 -1.12
C ILE A 127 -6.29 -18.70 0.04
N ALA A 128 -5.69 -17.57 -0.29
CA ALA A 128 -5.69 -16.39 0.55
C ALA A 128 -6.30 -15.26 -0.29
N SER A 129 -7.48 -14.77 0.12
CA SER A 129 -8.14 -13.62 -0.48
C SER A 129 -7.85 -12.41 0.40
N PHE A 130 -7.31 -11.33 -0.19
CA PHE A 130 -7.20 -10.06 0.53
C PHE A 130 -8.44 -9.20 0.32
N LYS A 131 -9.27 -9.47 -0.69
CA LYS A 131 -10.30 -8.51 -1.12
C LYS A 131 -11.39 -8.37 -0.06
N GLU A 132 -11.88 -9.47 0.46
CA GLU A 132 -12.87 -9.46 1.55
C GLU A 132 -12.29 -8.81 2.82
N MET A 133 -11.00 -9.05 3.11
CA MET A 133 -10.33 -8.40 4.25
C MET A 133 -10.16 -6.90 4.05
N GLU A 134 -9.79 -6.47 2.84
CA GLU A 134 -9.64 -5.06 2.48
C GLU A 134 -10.98 -4.34 2.57
N ASP A 135 -12.03 -4.94 2.03
CA ASP A 135 -13.39 -4.41 2.06
C ASP A 135 -13.91 -4.33 3.50
N LEU A 136 -13.65 -5.34 4.34
CA LEU A 136 -13.96 -5.30 5.77
C LEU A 136 -13.20 -4.17 6.49
N CYS A 137 -11.88 -4.04 6.26
CA CYS A 137 -11.09 -2.96 6.86
C CYS A 137 -11.59 -1.57 6.44
N LYS A 138 -11.99 -1.41 5.17
CA LYS A 138 -12.54 -0.16 4.65
C LYS A 138 -13.92 0.12 5.23
N SER A 139 -14.78 -0.89 5.36
CA SER A 139 -16.09 -0.79 6.00
C SER A 139 -15.98 -0.40 7.47
N ASP A 140 -15.08 -1.04 8.23
CA ASP A 140 -14.79 -0.71 9.62
C ASP A 140 -14.36 0.75 9.76
N TYR A 141 -13.45 1.22 8.89
CA TYR A 141 -13.02 2.61 8.88
C TYR A 141 -14.20 3.56 8.57
N PHE A 142 -14.96 3.27 7.52
CA PHE A 142 -16.09 4.10 7.09
C PHE A 142 -17.15 4.21 8.19
N SER A 143 -17.46 3.11 8.89
CA SER A 143 -18.43 3.09 9.99
C SER A 143 -18.06 4.03 11.15
N LYS A 144 -16.76 4.34 11.32
CA LYS A 144 -16.25 5.21 12.39
C LYS A 144 -16.03 6.65 11.95
N GLU A 145 -15.73 6.88 10.68
CA GLU A 145 -15.27 8.18 10.19
C GLU A 145 -16.22 8.82 9.16
N GLY A 146 -17.21 8.08 8.66
CA GLY A 146 -18.16 8.54 7.64
C GLY A 146 -17.56 8.73 6.24
N LYS A 147 -16.30 8.32 6.04
CA LYS A 147 -15.56 8.38 4.77
C LYS A 147 -14.44 7.35 4.75
N TYR A 148 -13.81 7.11 3.60
CA TYR A 148 -12.59 6.29 3.51
C TYR A 148 -11.32 7.13 3.83
N PRO A 149 -10.17 6.49 4.09
CA PRO A 149 -8.92 7.21 4.38
C PRO A 149 -8.56 8.24 3.31
N ASP A 150 -7.95 9.35 3.71
CA ASP A 150 -7.70 10.51 2.81
C ASP A 150 -6.90 10.18 1.53
N TRP A 151 -6.13 9.08 1.50
CA TRP A 151 -5.34 8.66 0.33
C TRP A 151 -5.99 7.49 -0.45
N ASN A 152 -7.24 7.16 -0.15
CA ASN A 152 -8.13 6.28 -0.89
C ASN A 152 -9.08 7.10 -1.78
N PHE A 153 -8.52 7.96 -2.62
CA PHE A 153 -9.25 8.90 -3.49
C PHE A 153 -10.33 8.23 -4.34
N GLN A 154 -10.01 7.07 -4.94
CA GLN A 154 -10.97 6.34 -5.76
C GLN A 154 -12.19 5.91 -4.95
N GLU A 155 -11.98 5.33 -3.77
CA GLU A 155 -13.09 4.92 -2.89
C GLU A 155 -13.89 6.11 -2.34
N ASN A 156 -13.24 7.25 -2.13
CA ASN A 156 -13.92 8.51 -1.78
C ASN A 156 -14.61 9.21 -2.95
N HIS A 157 -14.47 8.71 -4.19
CA HIS A 157 -14.93 9.40 -5.41
C HIS A 157 -14.32 10.82 -5.57
N GLU A 158 -13.10 11.00 -5.07
CA GLU A 158 -12.36 12.26 -5.11
C GLU A 158 -11.32 12.24 -6.24
N PRO A 159 -11.11 13.36 -6.93
CA PRO A 159 -9.99 13.48 -7.85
C PRO A 159 -8.66 13.49 -7.08
N TYR A 160 -7.60 13.00 -7.71
CA TYR A 160 -6.25 13.20 -7.17
C TYR A 160 -5.92 14.70 -7.09
N PRO A 161 -5.08 15.12 -6.12
CA PRO A 161 -4.64 16.51 -6.03
C PRO A 161 -4.09 17.00 -7.38
N PRO A 162 -4.64 18.10 -7.96
CA PRO A 162 -4.31 18.51 -9.33
C PRO A 162 -2.83 18.73 -9.57
N GLU A 163 -2.12 19.25 -8.58
CA GLU A 163 -0.67 19.44 -8.61
C GLU A 163 0.07 18.10 -8.82
N LEU A 164 -0.34 17.05 -8.12
CA LEU A 164 0.30 15.72 -8.16
C LEU A 164 -0.07 14.97 -9.44
N ALA A 165 -1.33 15.07 -9.88
CA ALA A 165 -1.77 14.53 -11.15
C ALA A 165 -1.03 15.18 -12.33
N ARG A 166 -0.84 16.51 -12.28
CA ARG A 166 -0.03 17.24 -13.27
C ARG A 166 1.43 16.78 -13.27
N LYS A 167 2.03 16.53 -12.10
CA LYS A 167 3.40 15.97 -12.00
C LYS A 167 3.50 14.61 -12.67
N HIS A 168 2.50 13.74 -12.53
CA HIS A 168 2.46 12.43 -13.21
C HIS A 168 2.39 12.60 -14.73
N ASN A 169 1.53 13.48 -15.23
CA ASN A 169 1.42 13.76 -16.67
C ASN A 169 2.74 14.29 -17.25
N LEU A 170 3.37 15.27 -16.58
CA LEU A 170 4.67 15.81 -16.98
C LEU A 170 5.77 14.74 -16.96
N TYR A 171 5.77 13.87 -15.95
CA TYR A 171 6.69 12.75 -15.87
C TYR A 171 6.55 11.82 -17.10
N HIS A 172 5.33 11.45 -17.47
CA HIS A 172 5.08 10.63 -18.65
C HIS A 172 5.48 11.33 -19.95
N GLN A 173 5.15 12.61 -20.11
CA GLN A 173 5.54 13.38 -21.30
C GLN A 173 7.07 13.43 -21.46
N ARG A 174 7.82 13.71 -20.38
CA ARG A 174 9.28 13.73 -20.42
C ARG A 174 9.86 12.37 -20.81
N ARG A 175 9.28 11.28 -20.30
CA ARG A 175 9.69 9.91 -20.65
C ARG A 175 9.46 9.60 -22.14
N LEU A 176 8.37 10.09 -22.72
CA LEU A 176 8.07 9.90 -24.14
C LEU A 176 9.00 10.73 -25.04
N LYS A 177 9.41 11.92 -24.61
CA LYS A 177 10.35 12.78 -25.35
C LYS A 177 11.83 12.35 -25.27
N GLY A 178 12.18 11.58 -24.23
CA GLY A 178 13.53 11.05 -24.02
C GLY A 178 13.74 9.64 -24.58
N ARG A 179 12.84 9.18 -25.44
CA ARG A 179 12.98 7.99 -26.29
C ARG A 179 13.19 8.47 -27.72
#